data_AF-A0ABD3Q0N3-F1
#
_entry.id   AF-A0ABD3Q0N3-F1
#
_cell.length_a   1.000
_cell.length_b   1.000
_cell.length_c   1.000
_cell.angle_alpha   90.00
_cell.angle_beta   90.00
_cell.angle_gamma   90.00
#
_symmetry.space_group_name_H-M   'P 1'
#
loop_
_entity.id
_entity.type
_entity.pdbx_description
1 polymer ?
#
loop_
_entity_poly.entity_id
_entity_poly.type
_entity_poly.pdbx_seq_one_letter_code
_entity_poly.pdbx_strand_id
1 'polypeptide(L)'
;MMPFQRIINTTSLLLLTRHSTAFYTPKPSMIHTRLFSTPPTRYLLSYEYVPDVLEKRGPYREGHLGLAKDMIAEGSCVSGGPSLVPGESVPSGALFIFNTKEAAEQFVAQDPYVSNGIVTGHSILEWSVVVGSN
;
A
#
# COMPACT_ATOMS: atom_id res chain seq x y z
N MET A 1 48.14 4.68 -86.56
CA MET A 1 49.51 4.19 -86.31
C MET A 1 49.72 4.23 -84.80
N MET A 2 49.82 3.16 -84.00
CA MET A 2 49.80 1.70 -84.16
C MET A 2 48.96 1.12 -83.00
N PRO A 3 48.35 -0.08 -83.16
CA PRO A 3 47.63 -0.80 -82.10
C PRO A 3 48.60 -1.67 -81.29
N PHE A 4 48.25 -2.17 -80.10
CA PHE A 4 48.73 -3.49 -79.68
C PHE A 4 47.84 -4.20 -78.65
N GLN A 5 47.78 -5.51 -78.88
CA GLN A 5 46.97 -6.60 -78.36
C GLN A 5 46.55 -6.62 -76.88
N ARG A 6 45.28 -7.03 -76.73
CA ARG A 6 44.68 -7.83 -75.65
C ARG A 6 45.31 -9.23 -75.63
N ILE A 7 45.53 -9.84 -74.45
CA ILE A 7 45.44 -11.30 -74.19
C ILE A 7 45.46 -11.55 -72.65
N ILE A 8 44.34 -12.11 -72.20
CA ILE A 8 44.00 -13.00 -71.06
C ILE A 8 44.95 -13.20 -69.85
N ASN A 9 44.40 -13.16 -68.62
CA ASN A 9 44.08 -14.39 -67.87
C ASN A 9 43.36 -14.13 -66.53
N THR A 10 42.48 -15.08 -66.22
CA THR A 10 41.61 -15.28 -65.06
C THR A 10 42.38 -15.44 -63.74
N THR A 11 41.93 -14.82 -62.64
CA THR A 11 41.95 -15.47 -61.30
C THR A 11 40.92 -14.80 -60.39
N SER A 12 40.01 -15.62 -59.86
CA SER A 12 39.02 -15.28 -58.83
C SER A 12 39.71 -15.12 -57.47
N LEU A 13 39.39 -14.05 -56.73
CA LEU A 13 39.84 -13.86 -55.35
C LEU A 13 38.61 -13.62 -54.46
N LEU A 14 38.26 -14.62 -53.66
CA LEU A 14 37.22 -14.55 -52.64
C LEU A 14 37.61 -13.53 -51.56
N LEU A 15 36.76 -12.52 -51.32
CA LEU A 15 36.82 -11.74 -50.07
C LEU A 15 36.04 -12.49 -48.99
N LEU A 16 36.76 -12.98 -47.97
CA LEU A 16 36.19 -13.42 -46.70
C LEU A 16 35.78 -12.19 -45.87
N THR A 17 34.48 -11.99 -45.69
CA THR A 17 33.96 -11.03 -44.71
C THR A 17 34.03 -11.65 -43.30
N ARG A 18 34.80 -11.01 -42.42
CA ARG A 18 34.99 -11.40 -41.01
C ARG A 18 33.66 -11.30 -40.25
N HIS A 19 33.20 -12.41 -39.66
CA HIS A 19 32.13 -12.38 -38.68
C HIS A 19 32.73 -11.95 -37.32
N SER A 20 32.35 -10.77 -36.85
CA SER A 20 32.66 -10.29 -35.50
C SER A 20 31.75 -10.99 -34.50
N THR A 21 32.28 -11.91 -33.71
CA THR A 21 31.54 -12.45 -32.55
C THR A 21 31.77 -11.51 -31.37
N ALA A 22 30.80 -10.63 -31.12
CA ALA A 22 30.72 -9.91 -29.86
C ALA A 22 30.43 -10.94 -28.74
N PHE A 23 31.37 -11.12 -27.83
CA PHE A 23 31.16 -11.93 -26.63
C PHE A 23 30.19 -11.21 -25.69
N TYR A 24 28.97 -11.72 -25.59
CA TYR A 24 28.00 -11.31 -24.57
C TYR A 24 28.45 -11.85 -23.22
N THR A 25 28.78 -10.96 -22.28
CA THR A 25 28.93 -11.29 -20.86
C THR A 25 27.62 -10.95 -20.15
N PRO A 26 26.82 -11.93 -19.68
CA PRO A 26 25.67 -11.60 -18.87
C PRO A 26 26.14 -10.97 -17.54
N LYS A 27 25.65 -9.78 -17.25
CA LYS A 27 25.75 -9.17 -15.92
C LYS A 27 25.06 -10.12 -14.92
N PRO A 28 25.70 -10.57 -13.82
CA PRO A 28 25.03 -11.43 -12.87
C PRO A 28 23.86 -10.65 -12.27
N SER A 29 22.65 -11.07 -12.63
CA SER A 29 21.44 -10.66 -11.95
C SER A 29 21.53 -11.27 -10.54
N MET A 30 21.92 -10.45 -9.57
CA MET A 30 21.67 -10.77 -8.17
C MET A 30 20.16 -10.69 -7.95
N ILE A 31 19.47 -11.79 -8.23
CA ILE A 31 18.15 -12.03 -7.69
C ILE A 31 18.36 -12.25 -6.19
N HIS A 32 18.35 -11.16 -5.42
CA HIS A 32 18.03 -11.29 -4.00
C HIS A 32 16.59 -11.79 -3.94
N THR A 33 16.47 -13.11 -3.79
CA THR A 33 15.24 -13.77 -3.39
C THR A 33 14.76 -13.04 -2.13
N ARG A 34 13.71 -12.21 -2.25
CA ARG A 34 12.95 -11.79 -1.08
C ARG A 34 12.27 -13.06 -0.59
N LEU A 35 12.95 -13.78 0.30
CA LEU A 35 12.31 -14.77 1.15
C LEU A 35 11.24 -13.99 1.92
N PHE A 36 9.98 -14.31 1.61
CA PHE A 36 8.75 -13.65 2.01
C PHE A 36 8.88 -12.79 3.30
N SER A 37 8.87 -11.46 3.16
CA SER A 37 8.69 -10.60 4.34
C SER A 37 7.27 -10.82 4.86
N THR A 38 7.12 -11.14 6.15
CA THR A 38 5.79 -11.18 6.79
C THR A 38 5.04 -9.89 6.44
N PRO A 39 3.82 -9.97 5.89
CA PRO A 39 3.04 -8.78 5.59
C PRO A 39 2.86 -7.95 6.86
N PRO A 40 2.89 -6.60 6.78
CA PRO A 40 2.66 -5.78 7.96
C PRO A 40 1.26 -6.09 8.53
N THR A 41 1.22 -6.43 9.81
CA THR A 41 -0.02 -6.61 10.56
C THR A 41 -0.58 -5.25 10.97
N ARG A 42 -1.88 -5.05 10.75
CA ARG A 42 -2.65 -3.90 11.24
C ARG A 42 -3.82 -4.40 12.07
N TYR A 43 -4.48 -3.49 12.77
CA TYR A 43 -5.65 -3.82 13.58
C TYR A 43 -6.81 -2.93 13.17
N LEU A 44 -7.90 -3.54 12.71
CA LEU A 44 -9.12 -2.85 12.33
C LEU A 44 -10.05 -2.78 13.53
N LEU A 45 -10.33 -1.58 14.00
CA LEU A 45 -11.36 -1.30 14.98
C LEU A 45 -12.65 -0.92 14.25
N SER A 46 -13.75 -1.59 14.59
CA SER A 46 -15.10 -1.25 14.12
C SER A 46 -15.97 -0.85 15.29
N TYR A 47 -16.74 0.23 15.13
CA TYR A 47 -17.75 0.70 16.08
C TYR A 47 -19.16 0.55 15.54
N GLU A 48 -20.10 0.36 16.46
CA GLU A 48 -21.53 0.53 16.25
C GLU A 48 -21.99 1.76 17.03
N TYR A 49 -22.77 2.62 16.39
CA TYR A 49 -23.33 3.81 17.02
C TYR A 49 -24.80 3.65 17.39
N VAL A 50 -25.22 4.45 18.37
CA VAL A 50 -26.64 4.68 18.66
C VAL A 50 -27.39 5.27 17.46
N PRO A 51 -28.70 4.99 17.29
CA PRO A 51 -29.48 5.52 16.18
C PRO A 51 -29.54 7.06 16.09
N ASP A 52 -29.46 7.75 17.23
CA ASP A 52 -29.51 9.22 17.38
C ASP A 52 -28.10 9.83 17.55
N VAL A 53 -27.13 9.28 16.82
CA VAL A 53 -25.72 9.66 16.93
C VAL A 53 -25.46 11.13 16.56
N LEU A 54 -26.21 11.70 15.62
CA LEU A 54 -25.99 13.08 15.18
C LEU A 54 -26.31 14.08 16.29
N GLU A 55 -27.36 13.81 17.05
CA GLU A 55 -27.84 14.60 18.17
C GLU A 55 -26.89 14.45 19.37
N LYS A 56 -26.48 13.22 19.71
CA LYS A 56 -25.70 12.94 20.92
C LYS A 56 -24.22 13.27 20.80
N ARG A 57 -23.64 13.18 19.61
CA ARG A 57 -22.17 13.26 19.45
C ARG A 57 -21.59 14.67 19.56
N GLY A 58 -22.40 15.70 19.38
CA GLY A 58 -21.94 17.10 19.27
C GLY A 58 -20.92 17.51 20.33
N PRO A 59 -21.23 17.36 21.63
CA PRO A 59 -20.32 17.74 22.73
C PRO A 59 -19.01 16.95 22.79
N TYR A 60 -18.99 15.73 22.25
CA TYR A 60 -17.88 14.78 22.40
C TYR A 60 -17.03 14.63 21.14
N ARG A 61 -17.53 15.13 20.00
CA ARG A 61 -16.92 14.93 18.69
C ARG A 61 -15.51 15.50 18.60
N GLU A 62 -15.29 16.66 19.21
CA GLU A 62 -13.97 17.29 19.19
C GLU A 62 -12.94 16.41 19.91
N GLY A 63 -13.26 15.90 21.11
CA GLY A 63 -12.38 15.00 21.86
C GLY A 63 -12.10 13.68 21.11
N HIS A 64 -13.14 13.08 20.52
CA HIS A 64 -13.01 11.86 19.71
C HIS A 64 -12.06 12.07 18.51
N LEU A 65 -12.21 13.20 17.79
CA LEU A 65 -11.34 13.52 16.65
C LEU A 65 -9.94 13.94 17.08
N GLY A 66 -9.80 14.62 18.22
CA GLY A 66 -8.52 15.00 18.82
C GLY A 66 -7.68 13.76 19.13
N LEU A 67 -8.27 12.81 19.87
CA LEU A 67 -7.63 11.53 20.19
C LEU A 67 -7.12 10.80 18.94
N ALA A 68 -7.96 10.70 17.89
CA ALA A 68 -7.56 10.04 16.65
C ALA A 68 -6.41 10.77 15.95
N LYS A 69 -6.44 12.11 15.92
CA LYS A 69 -5.38 12.92 15.30
C LYS A 69 -4.05 12.80 16.05
N ASP A 70 -4.09 12.83 17.39
CA ASP A 70 -2.90 12.71 18.21
C ASP A 70 -2.24 11.34 17.99
N MET A 71 -3.03 10.27 18.01
CA MET A 71 -2.54 8.92 17.72
C MET A 71 -2.03 8.75 16.29
N ILE A 72 -2.59 9.47 15.31
CA ILE A 72 -2.04 9.52 13.94
C ILE A 72 -0.70 10.24 13.93
N ALA A 73 -0.58 11.38 14.62
CA ALA A 73 0.67 12.14 14.71
C ALA A 73 1.80 11.35 15.40
N GLU A 74 1.44 10.53 16.39
CA GLU A 74 2.36 9.60 17.06
C GLU A 74 2.66 8.33 16.24
N GLY A 75 1.89 8.08 15.17
CA GLY A 75 2.04 6.91 14.32
C GLY A 75 1.48 5.61 14.90
N SER A 76 0.64 5.66 15.93
CA SER A 76 -0.04 4.48 16.48
C SER A 76 -1.36 4.18 15.74
N CYS A 77 -2.03 5.22 15.24
CA CYS A 77 -3.17 5.15 14.33
C CYS A 77 -2.77 5.51 12.90
N VAL A 78 -3.40 4.87 11.92
CA VAL A 78 -3.08 5.02 10.49
C VAL A 78 -4.12 5.90 9.83
N SER A 79 -5.40 5.60 10.07
CA SER A 79 -6.54 6.36 9.58
C SER A 79 -7.80 5.97 10.34
N GLY A 80 -8.82 6.81 10.24
CA GLY A 80 -10.14 6.46 10.73
C GLY A 80 -11.22 7.42 10.28
N GLY A 81 -12.47 6.96 10.36
CA GLY A 81 -13.61 7.74 9.92
C GLY A 81 -14.95 7.03 10.14
N PRO A 82 -16.07 7.74 9.93
CA PRO A 82 -17.40 7.15 10.05
C PRO A 82 -17.62 6.06 8.99
N SER A 83 -18.28 4.97 9.37
CA SER A 83 -18.84 3.99 8.46
C SER A 83 -20.31 4.33 8.18
N LEU A 84 -20.71 4.23 6.92
CA LEU A 84 -22.07 4.48 6.47
C LEU A 84 -22.63 3.25 5.77
N VAL A 85 -23.91 3.00 5.96
CA VAL A 85 -24.67 2.10 5.08
C VAL A 85 -24.78 2.78 3.71
N PRO A 86 -24.56 2.06 2.59
CA PRO A 86 -24.68 2.65 1.25
C PRO A 86 -26.04 3.33 1.03
N GLY A 87 -26.02 4.60 0.64
CA GLY A 87 -27.22 5.41 0.42
C GLY A 87 -27.73 6.15 1.65
N GLU A 88 -27.14 5.93 2.83
CA GLU A 88 -27.49 6.67 4.05
C GLU A 88 -26.54 7.84 4.30
N SER A 89 -27.05 8.91 4.92
CA SER A 89 -26.27 10.09 5.32
C SER A 89 -25.88 10.07 6.81
N VAL A 90 -26.52 9.22 7.60
CA VAL A 90 -26.25 9.06 9.03
C VAL A 90 -25.23 7.93 9.21
N PRO A 91 -24.11 8.15 9.91
CA PRO A 91 -23.17 7.07 10.19
C PRO A 91 -23.78 6.02 11.12
N SER A 92 -23.66 4.75 10.76
CA SER A 92 -24.01 3.62 11.62
C SER A 92 -22.87 3.23 12.57
N GLY A 93 -21.67 3.77 12.36
CA GLY A 93 -20.48 3.40 13.12
C GLY A 93 -19.24 4.18 12.70
N ALA A 94 -18.07 3.61 13.02
CA ALA A 94 -16.78 4.08 12.54
C ALA A 94 -15.81 2.92 12.33
N LEU A 95 -14.80 3.17 11.49
CA LEU A 95 -13.68 2.28 11.24
C LEU A 95 -12.37 3.02 11.51
N PHE A 96 -11.43 2.35 12.16
CA PHE A 96 -10.07 2.83 12.40
C PHE A 96 -9.06 1.74 12.13
N ILE A 97 -7.89 2.12 11.64
CA ILE A 97 -6.77 1.21 11.38
C ILE A 97 -5.61 1.61 12.31
N PHE A 98 -5.14 0.67 13.12
CA PHE A 98 -4.03 0.85 14.05
C PHE A 98 -2.84 -0.04 13.70
N ASN A 99 -1.66 0.34 14.18
CA ASN A 99 -0.43 -0.44 14.00
C ASN A 99 -0.27 -1.56 15.05
N THR A 100 -0.95 -1.46 16.21
CA THR A 100 -0.94 -2.48 17.25
C THR A 100 -2.34 -2.69 17.83
N LYS A 101 -2.55 -3.85 18.48
CA LYS A 101 -3.81 -4.17 19.18
C LYS A 101 -4.01 -3.23 20.36
N GLU A 102 -2.94 -2.99 21.10
CA GLU A 102 -2.91 -2.18 22.31
C GLU A 102 -3.29 -0.74 21.99
N ALA A 103 -2.84 -0.19 20.85
CA ALA A 103 -3.25 1.14 20.40
C ALA A 103 -4.76 1.20 20.13
N ALA A 104 -5.33 0.19 19.47
CA ALA A 104 -6.77 0.14 19.26
C ALA A 104 -7.54 0.05 20.59
N GLU A 105 -7.10 -0.78 21.54
CA GLU A 105 -7.70 -0.91 22.87
C GLU A 105 -7.60 0.40 23.68
N GLN A 106 -6.45 1.09 23.59
CA GLN A 106 -6.25 2.40 24.20
C GLN A 106 -7.17 3.46 23.63
N PHE A 107 -7.39 3.45 22.31
CA PHE A 107 -8.34 4.36 21.67
C PHE A 107 -9.74 4.13 22.22
N VAL A 108 -10.21 2.87 22.24
CA VAL A 108 -11.52 2.50 22.81
C VAL A 108 -11.68 2.97 24.26
N ALA A 109 -10.66 2.75 25.09
CA ALA A 109 -10.70 3.11 26.50
C ALA A 109 -10.75 4.62 26.76
N GLN A 110 -10.19 5.43 25.86
CA GLN A 110 -10.09 6.89 26.02
C GLN A 110 -11.15 7.65 25.22
N ASP A 111 -11.84 7.00 24.29
CA ASP A 111 -12.79 7.66 23.40
C ASP A 111 -14.01 8.19 24.17
N PRO A 112 -14.30 9.51 24.12
CA PRO A 112 -15.47 10.07 24.76
C PRO A 112 -16.78 9.55 24.17
N TYR A 113 -16.81 9.05 22.93
CA TYR A 113 -18.01 8.38 22.41
C TYR A 113 -18.30 7.05 23.12
N VAL A 114 -17.28 6.33 23.59
CA VAL A 114 -17.45 5.08 24.32
C VAL A 114 -17.93 5.37 25.74
N SER A 115 -17.23 6.24 26.47
CA SER A 115 -17.59 6.57 27.86
C SER A 115 -18.94 7.28 28.01
N ASN A 116 -19.45 7.92 26.95
CA ASN A 116 -20.76 8.58 26.94
C ASN A 116 -21.85 7.79 26.19
N GLY A 117 -21.63 6.50 25.91
CA GLY A 117 -22.65 5.60 25.39
C GLY A 117 -23.13 5.91 23.98
N ILE A 118 -22.32 6.61 23.18
CA ILE A 118 -22.58 6.85 21.75
C ILE A 118 -22.17 5.63 20.94
N VAL A 119 -21.06 4.99 21.32
CA VAL A 119 -20.66 3.67 20.83
C VAL A 119 -21.38 2.60 21.65
N THR A 120 -22.17 1.76 21.00
CA THR A 120 -22.93 0.67 21.64
C THR A 120 -22.21 -0.67 21.58
N GLY A 121 -21.27 -0.81 20.64
CA GLY A 121 -20.49 -2.03 20.43
C GLY A 121 -19.21 -1.73 19.69
N HIS A 122 -18.18 -2.55 19.91
CA HIS A 122 -16.94 -2.48 19.15
C HIS A 122 -16.31 -3.86 18.94
N SER A 123 -15.48 -3.98 17.91
CA SER A 123 -14.64 -5.16 17.66
C SER A 123 -13.28 -4.75 17.12
N ILE A 124 -12.24 -5.50 17.51
CA ILE A 124 -10.86 -5.32 17.03
C ILE A 124 -10.45 -6.59 16.31
N LEU A 125 -10.05 -6.46 15.04
CA LEU A 125 -9.65 -7.56 14.18
C LEU A 125 -8.21 -7.39 13.71
N GLU A 126 -7.40 -8.43 13.84
CA GLU A 126 -6.05 -8.48 13.26
C GLU A 126 -6.14 -8.64 11.74
N TRP A 127 -5.46 -7.76 11.00
CA TRP A 127 -5.49 -7.72 9.54
C TRP A 127 -4.07 -7.80 8.96
N SER A 128 -3.79 -8.90 8.25
CA SER A 128 -2.56 -9.09 7.48
C SER A 128 -2.65 -8.34 6.15
N VAL A 129 -1.92 -7.22 6.01
CA VAL A 129 -1.99 -6.37 4.82
C VAL A 129 -1.06 -6.88 3.72
N VAL A 130 -1.62 -7.59 2.73
CA VAL A 130 -0.88 -8.15 1.59
C VAL A 130 -0.71 -7.13 0.45
N VAL A 131 -1.67 -6.23 0.28
CA VAL A 131 -1.67 -5.17 -0.74
C VAL A 131 -2.04 -3.85 -0.09
N GLY A 132 -1.20 -2.84 -0.25
CA GLY A 132 -1.41 -1.49 0.29
C GLY A 132 -0.13 -0.65 0.21
N SER A 133 -0.27 0.66 0.28
CA SER A 133 0.83 1.58 0.55
C SER A 133 0.74 1.99 2.02
N ASN A 134 1.88 1.94 2.73
CA ASN A 134 1.96 2.39 4.13
C ASN A 134 1.69 3.87 4.26
#